data_AF-A0A452RHP5-F1
#
_entry.id   AF-A0A452RHP5-F1
#
_cell.length_a   1.000
_cell.length_b   1.000
_cell.length_c   1.000
_cell.angle_alpha   90.00
_cell.angle_beta   90.00
_cell.angle_gamma   90.00
#
_symmetry.space_group_name_H-M   'P 1'
#
loop_
_entity.id
_entity.type
_entity.pdbx_description
1 polymer ?
#
loop_
_entity_poly.entity_id
_entity_poly.type
_entity_poly.pdbx_seq_one_letter_code
_entity_poly.pdbx_strand_id
1 'polypeptide(L)'
;MSVPLDTRKVTQDVSVERTVVPGDIHPFYADLMNILYDKDHYKLALGQINTAKNLVDNVAKDYVRLMKYGDSLYRCKQLKRAALGRMCTIIRRQKQSLEYLEQVRQHLSRLPTIDPNTRTLLLCGYPNVGKSSFINKVTRADVDVQPYAFTTKSLFVGHMDYKYLRWQVSTLTFKQRAHIRVAVNRV
;
A
#
# COMPACT_ATOMS: atom_id res chain seq x y z
N MET A 1 33.26 5.83 31.61
CA MET A 1 33.21 4.93 30.44
C MET A 1 31.77 4.86 29.93
N SER A 2 31.43 5.74 28.99
CA SER A 2 30.10 5.79 28.38
C SER A 2 30.05 4.83 27.20
N VAL A 3 29.29 3.75 27.35
CA VAL A 3 28.99 2.81 26.26
C VAL A 3 28.36 3.60 25.10
N PRO A 4 28.83 3.44 23.84
CA PRO A 4 28.17 4.08 22.71
C PRO A 4 26.82 3.39 22.50
N LEU A 5 25.73 4.11 22.75
CA LEU A 5 24.39 3.70 22.32
C LEU A 5 24.38 3.74 20.79
N ASP A 6 24.49 2.55 20.18
CA ASP A 6 24.37 2.32 18.75
C ASP A 6 22.99 2.78 18.26
N THR A 7 22.92 4.02 17.79
CA THR A 7 21.72 4.68 17.27
C THR A 7 21.25 4.09 15.93
N ARG A 8 21.93 3.07 15.40
CA ARG A 8 21.54 2.39 14.15
C ARG A 8 20.36 1.42 14.33
N LYS A 9 20.04 0.99 15.55
CA LYS A 9 18.94 0.04 15.80
C LYS A 9 17.55 0.66 15.98
N VAL A 10 17.43 1.97 16.16
CA VAL A 10 16.12 2.61 16.43
C VAL A 10 15.46 3.15 15.16
N THR A 11 16.20 3.26 14.05
CA THR A 11 15.68 3.84 12.79
C THR A 11 15.09 2.79 11.84
N GLN A 12 15.09 1.50 12.21
CA GLN A 12 14.56 0.42 11.36
C GLN A 12 13.05 0.13 11.56
N ASP A 13 12.40 0.74 12.57
CA ASP A 13 11.01 0.40 12.94
C ASP A 13 9.96 1.48 12.62
N VAL A 14 10.09 2.19 11.50
CA VAL A 14 9.01 3.10 11.04
C VAL A 14 8.64 2.82 9.59
N SER A 15 7.70 1.89 9.43
CA SER A 15 6.60 1.83 8.43
C SER A 15 6.91 1.79 6.93
N VAL A 16 8.08 2.19 6.44
CA VAL A 16 8.34 2.35 4.99
C VAL A 16 8.74 1.04 4.31
N GLU A 17 9.29 0.07 5.05
CA GLU A 17 9.80 -1.19 4.47
C GLU A 17 8.70 -2.24 4.20
N ARG A 18 7.48 -2.03 4.72
CA ARG A 18 6.30 -2.86 4.40
C ARG A 18 5.46 -2.32 3.25
N THR A 19 5.77 -1.13 2.71
CA THR A 19 5.11 -0.66 1.50
C THR A 19 5.64 -1.47 0.33
N VAL A 20 4.77 -2.36 -0.16
CA VAL A 20 5.06 -3.32 -1.24
C VAL A 20 5.76 -2.59 -2.38
N VAL A 21 7.04 -2.90 -2.61
CA VAL A 21 7.83 -2.29 -3.67
C VAL A 21 7.19 -2.70 -4.99
N PRO A 22 6.71 -1.79 -5.85
CA PRO A 22 5.94 -2.14 -7.05
C PRO A 22 6.68 -3.03 -8.08
N GLY A 23 7.98 -3.26 -7.89
CA GLY A 23 8.83 -4.05 -8.79
C GLY A 23 8.81 -5.56 -8.56
N ASP A 24 8.51 -6.03 -7.35
CA ASP A 24 8.53 -7.46 -6.98
C ASP A 24 7.11 -8.05 -6.83
N ILE A 25 6.10 -7.29 -7.22
CA ILE A 25 4.70 -7.68 -7.16
C ILE A 25 4.34 -8.44 -8.44
N HIS A 26 3.57 -9.53 -8.30
CA HIS A 26 3.05 -10.27 -9.45
C HIS A 26 2.34 -9.32 -10.43
N PRO A 27 2.54 -9.42 -11.76
CA PRO A 27 1.99 -8.49 -12.75
C PRO A 27 0.50 -8.20 -12.58
N PHE A 28 -0.29 -9.21 -12.21
CA PHE A 28 -1.71 -9.07 -11.85
C PHE A 28 -1.99 -7.97 -10.80
N TYR A 29 -1.24 -7.98 -9.70
CA TYR A 29 -1.40 -7.00 -8.63
C TYR A 29 -0.83 -5.64 -9.03
N ALA A 30 0.25 -5.60 -9.83
CA ALA A 30 0.78 -4.35 -10.36
C ALA A 30 -0.23 -3.64 -11.29
N ASP A 31 -0.90 -4.40 -12.16
CA ASP A 31 -1.96 -3.90 -13.04
C ASP A 31 -3.21 -3.50 -12.23
N LEU A 32 -3.60 -4.30 -11.24
CA LEU A 32 -4.71 -3.97 -10.34
C LEU A 32 -4.44 -2.67 -9.59
N MET A 33 -3.21 -2.49 -9.08
CA MET A 33 -2.78 -1.26 -8.42
C MET A 33 -2.82 -0.07 -9.37
N ASN A 34 -2.37 -0.23 -10.62
CA ASN A 34 -2.40 0.84 -11.63
C ASN A 34 -3.82 1.23 -12.05
N ILE A 35 -4.78 0.30 -11.95
CA ILE A 35 -6.20 0.58 -12.24
C ILE A 35 -6.87 1.25 -11.04
N LEU A 36 -6.60 0.78 -9.83
CA LEU A 36 -7.21 1.30 -8.60
C LEU A 36 -6.58 2.63 -8.15
N TYR A 37 -5.30 2.80 -8.44
CA TYR A 37 -4.49 3.94 -8.06
C TYR A 37 -3.70 4.41 -9.27
N ASP A 38 -3.64 5.71 -9.48
CA ASP A 38 -2.70 6.27 -10.42
C ASP A 38 -1.27 5.95 -9.93
N LYS A 39 -0.59 5.06 -10.65
CA LYS A 39 0.77 4.58 -10.31
C LYS A 39 1.75 5.74 -10.22
N ASP A 40 1.57 6.78 -11.02
CA ASP A 40 2.46 7.94 -11.01
C ASP A 40 2.26 8.76 -9.73
N HIS A 41 1.00 8.93 -9.30
CA HIS A 41 0.69 9.61 -8.04
C HIS A 41 1.26 8.84 -6.83
N TYR A 42 1.10 7.51 -6.81
CA TYR A 42 1.63 6.66 -5.76
C TYR A 42 3.16 6.71 -5.68
N LYS A 43 3.84 6.62 -6.84
CA LYS A 43 5.30 6.69 -6.93
C LYS A 43 5.82 8.07 -6.52
N LEU A 44 5.12 9.14 -6.88
CA LEU A 44 5.47 10.51 -6.52
C LEU A 44 5.35 10.73 -5.00
N ALA A 45 4.28 10.23 -4.37
CA ALA A 45 4.11 10.28 -2.92
C ALA A 45 5.25 9.53 -2.20
N LEU A 46 5.61 8.32 -2.65
CA LEU A 46 6.76 7.59 -2.10
C LEU A 46 8.09 8.32 -2.30
N GLY A 47 8.30 8.93 -3.47
CA GLY A 47 9.48 9.73 -3.78
C GLY A 47 9.62 10.96 -2.86
N GLN A 48 8.51 11.62 -2.52
CA GLN A 48 8.49 12.72 -1.56
C GLN A 48 8.88 12.27 -0.16
N ILE A 49 8.40 11.10 0.30
CA ILE A 49 8.80 10.53 1.60
C ILE A 49 10.28 10.16 1.62
N ASN A 50 10.81 9.55 0.56
CA ASN A 50 12.23 9.22 0.48
C ASN A 50 13.12 10.47 0.50
N THR A 51 12.69 11.53 -0.20
CA THR A 51 13.38 12.83 -0.17
C THR A 51 13.34 13.44 1.24
N ALA A 52 12.19 13.37 1.93
CA ALA A 52 12.06 13.85 3.30
C ALA A 52 12.97 13.09 4.28
N LYS A 53 13.10 11.76 4.13
CA LYS A 53 14.05 10.94 4.89
C LYS A 53 15.48 11.44 4.71
N ASN A 54 15.92 11.61 3.47
CA ASN A 54 17.27 12.11 3.17
C ASN A 54 17.53 13.51 3.75
N LEU A 55 16.52 14.40 3.71
CA LEU A 55 16.62 15.72 4.32
C LEU A 55 16.77 15.65 5.84
N VAL A 56 16.00 14.79 6.52
CA VAL A 56 16.10 14.58 7.97
C VAL A 56 17.49 14.04 8.35
N ASP A 57 18.01 13.07 7.59
CA ASP A 57 19.35 12.51 7.81
C ASP A 57 20.46 13.56 7.65
N ASN A 58 20.34 14.44 6.65
CA ASN A 58 21.28 15.53 6.45
C ASN A 58 21.22 16.54 7.61
N VAL A 59 20.03 16.95 8.02
CA VAL A 59 19.85 17.83 9.20
C VAL A 59 20.45 17.18 10.46
N ALA A 60 20.22 15.88 10.68
CA ALA A 60 20.80 15.17 11.81
C ALA A 60 22.35 15.23 11.79
N LYS A 61 22.96 14.93 10.65
CA LYS A 61 24.43 14.96 10.48
C LYS A 61 25.01 16.36 10.73
N ASP A 62 24.39 17.39 10.18
CA ASP A 62 24.87 18.77 10.33
C ASP A 62 24.80 19.24 11.78
N TYR A 63 23.68 18.97 12.46
CA TYR A 63 23.52 19.36 13.86
C TYR A 63 24.39 18.56 14.83
N VAL A 64 24.65 17.27 14.54
CA VAL A 64 25.61 16.47 15.31
C VAL A 64 27.03 17.03 15.15
N ARG A 65 27.43 17.47 13.95
CA ARG A 65 28.72 18.13 13.73
C ARG A 65 28.83 19.45 14.49
N LEU A 66 27.80 20.29 14.43
CA LEU A 66 27.76 21.57 15.14
C LEU A 66 27.80 21.41 16.67
N MET A 67 27.15 20.36 17.20
CA MET A 67 27.16 20.06 18.64
C MET A 67 28.55 19.75 19.20
N LYS A 68 29.49 19.25 18.38
CA LYS A 68 30.86 18.93 18.83
C LYS A 68 31.64 20.18 19.27
N TYR A 69 31.28 21.35 18.75
CA TYR A 69 31.92 22.64 19.04
C TYR A 69 31.06 23.49 19.99
N GLY A 70 30.23 22.86 20.82
CA GLY A 70 29.38 23.55 21.77
C GLY A 70 30.12 23.90 23.05
N ASP A 71 30.35 25.19 23.30
CA ASP A 71 31.12 25.68 24.47
C ASP A 71 30.30 25.76 25.76
N SER A 72 28.97 25.63 25.69
CA SER A 72 28.08 25.74 26.85
C SER A 72 26.84 24.87 26.76
N LEU A 73 26.31 24.46 27.91
CA LEU A 73 25.07 23.69 28.00
C LEU A 73 23.89 24.44 27.35
N TYR A 74 23.86 25.77 27.47
CA TYR A 74 22.83 26.61 26.87
C TYR A 74 22.87 26.53 25.33
N ARG A 75 24.06 26.63 24.73
CA ARG A 75 24.26 26.54 23.28
C ARG A 75 23.87 25.17 22.74
N CYS A 76 24.25 24.10 23.44
CA CYS A 76 23.85 22.73 23.09
C CYS A 76 22.32 22.53 23.15
N LYS A 77 21.65 23.09 24.18
CA LYS A 77 20.18 23.03 24.31
C LYS A 77 19.48 23.76 23.15
N GLN A 78 19.98 24.94 22.75
CA GLN A 78 19.43 25.67 21.61
C GLN A 78 19.62 24.92 20.30
N LEU A 79 20.82 24.37 20.05
CA LEU A 79 21.08 23.55 18.85
C LEU A 79 20.15 22.34 18.78
N LYS A 80 19.94 21.61 19.89
CA LYS A 80 19.00 20.49 19.96
C LYS A 80 17.57 20.93 19.60
N ARG A 81 17.09 22.03 20.20
CA ARG A 81 15.72 22.55 19.90
C ARG A 81 15.59 22.95 18.44
N ALA A 82 16.59 23.60 17.87
CA ALA A 82 16.59 24.01 16.47
C ALA A 82 16.60 22.80 15.51
N ALA A 83 17.40 21.78 15.81
CA ALA A 83 17.45 20.54 15.03
C ALA A 83 16.08 19.83 14.98
N LEU A 84 15.48 19.62 16.17
CA LEU A 84 14.15 19.00 16.28
C LEU A 84 13.08 19.84 15.59
N GLY A 85 13.16 21.17 15.72
CA GLY A 85 12.27 22.10 15.01
C GLY A 85 12.35 21.91 13.49
N ARG A 86 13.55 21.86 12.91
CA ARG A 86 13.72 21.63 11.47
C ARG A 86 13.19 20.27 11.03
N MET A 87 13.46 19.21 11.79
CA MET A 87 12.95 17.86 11.49
C MET A 87 11.42 17.83 11.49
N CYS A 88 10.78 18.43 12.51
CA CYS A 88 9.33 18.54 12.57
C CYS A 88 8.75 19.36 11.41
N THR A 89 9.39 20.46 11.03
CA THR A 89 8.93 21.28 9.89
C THR A 89 9.03 20.53 8.58
N ILE A 90 10.10 19.73 8.38
CA ILE A 90 10.20 18.84 7.23
C ILE A 90 9.00 17.92 7.23
N ILE A 91 8.80 17.10 8.26
CA ILE A 91 7.71 16.09 8.35
C ILE A 91 6.32 16.72 8.15
N ARG A 92 6.05 17.88 8.76
CA ARG A 92 4.75 18.58 8.63
C ARG A 92 4.45 18.99 7.20
N ARG A 93 5.47 19.23 6.37
CA ARG A 93 5.31 19.58 4.96
C ARG A 93 4.78 18.41 4.11
N GLN A 94 5.06 17.15 4.48
CA GLN A 94 4.56 15.96 3.75
C GLN A 94 3.23 15.41 4.29
N LYS A 95 2.47 16.21 5.05
CA LYS A 95 1.17 15.79 5.62
C LYS A 95 0.23 15.18 4.56
N GLN A 96 0.09 15.84 3.41
CA GLN A 96 -0.81 15.39 2.33
C GLN A 96 -0.40 14.03 1.77
N SER A 97 0.89 13.81 1.53
CA SER A 97 1.42 12.56 1.00
C SER A 97 1.24 11.41 1.99
N LEU A 98 1.43 11.68 3.29
CA LEU A 98 1.18 10.69 4.35
C LEU A 98 -0.30 10.33 4.49
N GLU A 99 -1.19 11.33 4.39
CA GLU A 99 -2.63 11.11 4.42
C GLU A 99 -3.10 10.27 3.23
N TYR A 100 -2.61 10.57 2.03
CA TYR A 100 -2.86 9.77 0.84
C TYR A 100 -2.37 8.32 1.01
N LEU A 101 -1.12 8.12 1.45
CA LEU A 101 -0.57 6.78 1.64
C LEU A 101 -1.35 5.96 2.69
N GLU A 102 -1.85 6.61 3.74
CA GLU A 102 -2.68 5.96 4.75
C GLU A 102 -4.07 5.57 4.18
N GLN A 103 -4.69 6.42 3.36
CA GLN A 103 -5.92 6.06 2.66
C GLN A 103 -5.72 4.87 1.73
N VAL A 104 -4.62 4.86 0.97
CA VAL A 104 -4.25 3.72 0.12
C VAL A 104 -4.09 2.46 0.97
N ARG A 105 -3.35 2.52 2.09
CA ARG A 105 -3.15 1.39 3.00
C ARG A 105 -4.47 0.82 3.54
N GLN A 106 -5.40 1.69 3.97
CA GLN A 106 -6.70 1.28 4.48
C GLN A 106 -7.56 0.60 3.40
N HIS A 107 -7.52 1.12 2.18
CA HIS A 107 -8.24 0.52 1.05
C HIS A 107 -7.63 -0.84 0.66
N LEU A 108 -6.31 -0.94 0.61
CA LEU A 108 -5.61 -2.20 0.30
C LEU A 108 -5.86 -3.29 1.33
N SER A 109 -5.99 -2.92 2.61
CA SER A 109 -6.32 -3.88 3.68
C SER A 109 -7.69 -4.54 3.51
N ARG A 110 -8.58 -3.99 2.67
CA ARG A 110 -9.91 -4.54 2.39
C ARG A 110 -9.96 -5.40 1.12
N LEU A 111 -8.88 -5.43 0.34
CA LEU A 111 -8.86 -6.25 -0.88
C LEU A 111 -8.79 -7.74 -0.50
N PRO A 112 -9.61 -8.60 -1.14
CA PRO A 112 -9.49 -10.03 -0.94
C PRO A 112 -8.15 -10.51 -1.49
N THR A 113 -7.54 -11.47 -0.78
CA THR A 113 -6.30 -12.09 -1.23
C THR A 113 -6.61 -12.99 -2.41
N ILE A 114 -6.02 -12.70 -3.57
CA ILE A 114 -6.16 -13.49 -4.80
C ILE A 114 -4.83 -14.18 -5.06
N ASP A 115 -4.82 -15.49 -5.17
CA ASP A 115 -3.59 -16.17 -5.54
C ASP A 115 -3.57 -16.38 -7.06
N PRO A 116 -2.74 -15.63 -7.81
CA PRO A 116 -2.70 -15.72 -9.27
C PRO A 116 -2.20 -17.08 -9.77
N ASN A 117 -1.50 -17.86 -8.94
CA ASN A 117 -0.98 -19.18 -9.30
C ASN A 117 -2.02 -20.30 -9.08
N THR A 118 -3.14 -19.99 -8.42
CA THR A 118 -4.19 -20.97 -8.15
C THR A 118 -5.26 -20.98 -9.24
N ARG A 119 -5.94 -22.12 -9.38
CA ARG A 119 -6.99 -22.31 -10.37
C ARG A 119 -8.15 -21.34 -10.10
N THR A 120 -8.31 -20.39 -11.01
CA THR A 120 -9.32 -19.33 -10.88
C THR A 120 -10.38 -19.43 -11.97
N LEU A 121 -11.66 -19.41 -11.58
CA LEU A 121 -12.83 -19.33 -12.44
C LEU A 121 -13.34 -17.89 -12.47
N LEU A 122 -13.28 -17.25 -13.64
CA LEU A 122 -13.72 -15.86 -13.83
C LEU A 122 -15.16 -15.79 -14.36
N LEU A 123 -16.05 -15.23 -13.56
CA LEU A 123 -17.44 -14.99 -13.95
C LEU A 123 -17.59 -13.60 -14.56
N CYS A 124 -17.68 -13.55 -15.89
CA CYS A 124 -17.83 -12.31 -16.66
C CYS A 124 -19.26 -12.18 -17.21
N GLY A 125 -19.89 -11.02 -17.06
CA GLY A 125 -21.21 -10.76 -17.65
C GLY A 125 -21.76 -9.37 -17.33
N TYR A 126 -22.88 -8.99 -17.94
CA TYR A 126 -23.55 -7.70 -17.70
C TYR A 126 -23.94 -7.50 -16.23
N PRO A 127 -23.97 -6.25 -15.71
CA PRO A 127 -24.46 -6.00 -14.36
C PRO A 127 -25.88 -6.60 -14.19
N ASN A 128 -26.23 -6.99 -12.97
CA ASN A 128 -27.55 -7.53 -12.59
C ASN A 128 -27.99 -8.87 -13.23
N VAL A 129 -27.13 -9.57 -13.98
CA VAL A 129 -27.45 -10.93 -14.52
C VAL A 129 -27.38 -12.07 -13.49
N GLY A 130 -27.39 -11.74 -12.19
CA GLY A 130 -27.37 -12.77 -11.12
C GLY A 130 -26.01 -13.42 -10.83
N LYS A 131 -24.89 -12.84 -11.29
CA LYS A 131 -23.54 -13.39 -11.02
C LYS A 131 -23.23 -13.53 -9.52
N SER A 132 -23.62 -12.55 -8.71
CA SER A 132 -23.41 -12.60 -7.25
C SER A 132 -24.25 -13.70 -6.59
N SER A 133 -25.49 -13.90 -7.05
CA SER A 133 -26.33 -15.04 -6.62
C SER A 133 -25.74 -16.39 -7.01
N PHE A 134 -25.05 -16.49 -8.15
CA PHE A 134 -24.34 -17.70 -8.54
C PHE A 134 -23.16 -17.99 -7.59
N ILE A 135 -22.38 -16.96 -7.23
CA ILE A 135 -21.27 -17.12 -6.26
C ILE A 135 -21.78 -17.63 -4.92
N ASN A 136 -22.86 -17.04 -4.37
CA ASN A 136 -23.39 -17.45 -3.05
C ASN A 136 -23.92 -18.88 -3.03
N LYS A 137 -24.37 -19.40 -4.18
CA LYS A 137 -24.84 -20.79 -4.28
C LYS A 137 -23.70 -21.80 -4.45
N VAL A 138 -22.64 -21.43 -5.16
CA VAL A 138 -21.55 -22.33 -5.54
C VAL A 138 -20.39 -22.30 -4.54
N THR A 139 -20.17 -21.16 -3.90
CA THR A 139 -19.09 -20.95 -2.94
C THR A 139 -19.67 -20.65 -1.56
N ARG A 140 -18.86 -20.82 -0.51
CA ARG A 140 -19.22 -20.37 0.85
C ARG A 140 -19.06 -18.86 1.05
N ALA A 141 -18.96 -18.08 -0.03
CA ALA A 141 -18.84 -16.64 0.08
C ALA A 141 -20.21 -16.03 0.32
N ASP A 142 -20.33 -15.21 1.37
CA ASP A 142 -21.51 -14.42 1.65
C ASP A 142 -21.37 -13.06 0.98
N VAL A 143 -21.76 -12.97 -0.30
CA VAL A 143 -21.72 -11.73 -1.07
C VAL A 143 -23.09 -11.06 -1.00
N ASP A 144 -23.17 -9.84 -0.45
CA ASP A 144 -24.40 -9.06 -0.44
C ASP A 144 -24.91 -8.80 -1.87
N VAL A 145 -26.11 -9.30 -2.19
CA VAL A 145 -26.77 -9.07 -3.48
C VAL A 145 -27.62 -7.80 -3.38
N GLN A 146 -27.04 -6.65 -3.70
CA GLN A 146 -27.77 -5.39 -3.76
C GLN A 146 -28.28 -5.09 -5.20
N PRO A 147 -29.55 -4.68 -5.39
CA PRO A 147 -30.19 -4.56 -6.71
C PRO A 147 -29.74 -3.36 -7.58
N TYR A 148 -28.87 -2.48 -7.07
CA TYR A 148 -28.42 -1.30 -7.82
C TYR A 148 -27.30 -1.65 -8.82
N ALA A 149 -27.39 -1.13 -10.05
CA ALA A 149 -26.47 -1.39 -11.18
C ALA A 149 -25.00 -0.91 -11.00
N PHE A 150 -24.60 -0.51 -9.78
CA PHE A 150 -23.30 0.05 -9.45
C PHE A 150 -22.61 -0.65 -8.26
N THR A 151 -23.15 -1.76 -7.76
CA THR A 151 -22.79 -2.39 -6.47
C THR A 151 -21.60 -3.34 -6.50
N THR A 152 -20.77 -3.34 -7.55
CA THR A 152 -19.51 -4.10 -7.55
C THR A 152 -18.34 -3.19 -7.97
N LYS A 153 -18.02 -2.22 -7.11
CA LYS A 153 -16.75 -1.45 -7.23
C LYS A 153 -15.52 -2.30 -6.81
N SER A 154 -15.73 -3.41 -6.11
CA SER A 154 -14.71 -4.33 -5.61
C SER A 154 -14.81 -5.70 -6.30
N LEU A 155 -13.65 -6.32 -6.54
CA LEU A 155 -13.57 -7.71 -6.97
C LEU A 155 -14.05 -8.60 -5.81
N PHE A 156 -15.00 -9.50 -6.08
CA PHE A 156 -15.41 -10.52 -5.10
C PHE A 156 -14.74 -11.84 -5.44
N VAL A 157 -14.24 -12.50 -4.40
CA VAL A 157 -13.55 -13.77 -4.45
C VAL A 157 -14.26 -14.74 -3.53
N GLY A 158 -14.70 -15.87 -4.08
CA GLY A 158 -15.19 -17.02 -3.33
C GLY A 158 -14.27 -18.22 -3.52
N HIS A 159 -14.34 -19.16 -2.59
CA HIS A 159 -13.65 -20.45 -2.69
C HIS A 159 -14.69 -21.58 -2.81
N MET A 160 -14.44 -22.51 -3.73
CA MET A 160 -15.18 -23.77 -3.84
C MET A 160 -14.20 -24.93 -3.84
N ASP A 161 -14.60 -26.06 -3.27
CA ASP A 161 -13.83 -27.31 -3.35
C ASP A 161 -14.54 -28.25 -4.33
N TYR A 162 -13.82 -28.71 -5.36
CA TYR A 162 -14.33 -29.65 -6.37
C TYR A 162 -13.26 -30.68 -6.71
N LYS A 163 -13.62 -31.97 -6.67
CA LYS A 163 -12.68 -33.10 -6.89
C LYS A 163 -11.41 -33.00 -6.04
N TYR A 164 -11.56 -32.72 -4.74
CA TYR A 164 -10.45 -32.54 -3.78
C TYR A 164 -9.46 -31.42 -4.14
N LEU A 165 -9.82 -30.54 -5.08
CA LEU A 165 -9.04 -29.37 -5.45
C LEU A 165 -9.80 -28.12 -5.04
N ARG A 166 -9.07 -27.14 -4.51
CA ARG A 166 -9.62 -25.82 -4.21
C ARG A 166 -9.59 -24.95 -5.46
N TRP A 167 -10.73 -24.35 -5.78
CA TRP A 167 -10.91 -23.42 -6.87
C TRP A 167 -11.28 -22.06 -6.31
N GLN A 168 -10.68 -21.02 -6.90
CA GLN A 168 -11.02 -19.63 -6.62
C GLN A 168 -12.04 -19.16 -7.65
N VAL A 169 -13.18 -18.62 -7.24
CA VAL A 169 -14.19 -18.06 -8.15
C VAL A 169 -14.19 -16.55 -7.98
N SER A 170 -13.96 -15.80 -9.05
CA SER A 170 -13.90 -14.33 -9.00
C SER A 170 -14.86 -13.70 -10.00
N THR A 171 -15.62 -12.68 -9.58
CA THR A 171 -16.54 -11.94 -10.48
C THR A 171 -15.90 -10.70 -11.06
N LEU A 172 -16.08 -10.51 -12.38
CA LEU A 172 -15.74 -9.29 -13.09
C LEU A 172 -16.99 -8.64 -13.69
N THR A 173 -17.15 -7.34 -13.47
CA THR A 173 -18.14 -6.54 -14.21
C THR A 173 -17.55 -6.02 -15.51
N PHE A 174 -18.41 -5.78 -16.51
CA PHE A 174 -18.02 -5.36 -17.87
C PHE A 174 -17.09 -4.14 -17.90
N LYS A 175 -17.18 -3.24 -16.90
CA LYS A 175 -16.31 -2.06 -16.75
C LYS A 175 -14.84 -2.43 -16.42
N GLN A 176 -14.59 -3.59 -15.81
CA GLN A 176 -13.25 -4.12 -15.51
C GLN A 176 -12.71 -5.03 -16.63
N ARG A 177 -13.54 -5.35 -17.65
CA ARG A 177 -13.26 -6.36 -18.69
C ARG A 177 -12.18 -5.95 -19.70
N ALA A 178 -11.99 -4.64 -19.93
CA ALA A 178 -11.02 -4.16 -20.91
C ALA A 178 -9.56 -4.32 -20.46
N HIS A 179 -9.29 -4.31 -19.15
CA HIS A 179 -7.93 -4.19 -18.63
C HIS A 179 -7.38 -5.47 -17.98
N ILE A 180 -8.23 -6.30 -17.34
CA ILE A 180 -7.80 -7.58 -16.75
C ILE A 180 -7.52 -8.66 -17.82
N ARG A 181 -8.06 -8.51 -19.03
CA ARG A 181 -7.80 -9.40 -20.16
C ARG A 181 -6.31 -9.45 -20.55
N VAL A 182 -5.54 -8.42 -20.22
CA VAL A 182 -4.09 -8.37 -20.46
C VAL A 182 -3.31 -9.16 -19.40
N ALA A 183 -3.79 -9.20 -18.15
CA ALA A 183 -3.11 -9.88 -17.05
C ALA A 183 -3.30 -11.41 -17.07
N VAL A 184 -4.46 -11.90 -17.51
CA VAL A 184 -4.78 -13.34 -17.54
C VAL A 184 -4.16 -14.05 -18.76
N ASN A 185 -3.90 -13.34 -19.86
CA ASN A 185 -3.33 -13.91 -21.09
C ASN A 185 -1.78 -13.92 -21.11
N ARG A 186 -1.13 -13.54 -20.01
CA ARG A 186 0.34 -13.52 -19.85
C ARG A 186 0.89 -14.60 -18.91
N VAL A 187 0.04 -15.55 -18.48
CA VAL A 187 0.45 -16.78 -17.80
C VAL A 187 0.36 -17.94 -18.78
#